data_AF-A0A2N0P043-F1
#
_entry.id   AF-A0A2N0P043-F1
#
_cell.length_a   1.000
_cell.length_b   1.000
_cell.length_c   1.000
_cell.angle_alpha   90.00
_cell.angle_beta   90.00
_cell.angle_gamma   90.00
#
_symmetry.space_group_name_H-M   'P 1'
#
loop_
_entity.id
_entity.type
_entity.pdbx_description
1 polymer ?
#
loop_
_entity_poly.entity_id
_entity_poly.type
_entity_poly.pdbx_seq_one_letter_code
_entity_poly.pdbx_strand_id
1 'polypeptide(L)'
;MTKELENEFENLNTLEDIRERSKDNSNLKTELEKCIITVQELLCERTEHLNMKNEAFETENPASDLEINEMFENILRIDFTITKNETTQQQLRKHKPLVEFIETHCQERAYSFQIKKCNQTTCSICYSIRMPIDIFQSLHFLPDPVPSRDNPDHYESFVNLYGKSTTEKFCPSLISLVSKTEPAPSNILVSAKIRDYIKCNFCGKMRYLYSGLRLTEQEMQDLNFALQTYTYSCRSLIFPEDHSLA
;
A
#
# COMPACT_ATOMS: atom_id res chain seq x y z
N MET A 1 -25.18 16.83 8.15
CA MET A 1 -24.84 17.75 7.05
C MET A 1 -26.11 18.37 6.47
N THR A 2 -26.10 19.68 6.22
CA THR A 2 -27.22 20.39 5.56
C THR A 2 -27.12 20.29 4.04
N LYS A 3 -28.24 20.38 3.32
CA LYS A 3 -28.29 20.30 1.86
C LYS A 3 -27.38 21.32 1.12
N GLU A 4 -27.19 22.50 1.69
CA GLU A 4 -26.29 23.52 1.14
C GLU A 4 -24.82 23.06 1.18
N LEU A 5 -24.38 22.53 2.33
CA LEU A 5 -23.04 21.96 2.50
C LEU A 5 -22.84 20.67 1.71
N GLU A 6 -23.90 19.86 1.54
CA GLU A 6 -23.85 18.66 0.67
C GLU A 6 -23.62 19.05 -0.79
N ASN A 7 -24.37 20.04 -1.31
CA ASN A 7 -24.16 20.56 -2.65
C ASN A 7 -22.76 21.17 -2.81
N GLU A 8 -22.28 21.87 -1.79
CA GLU A 8 -20.93 22.45 -1.79
C GLU A 8 -19.86 21.36 -1.85
N PHE A 9 -20.01 20.30 -1.05
CA PHE A 9 -19.12 19.14 -1.03
C PHE A 9 -19.15 18.35 -2.35
N GLU A 10 -20.33 18.17 -2.96
CA GLU A 10 -20.51 17.45 -4.23
C GLU A 10 -19.70 18.08 -5.39
N ASN A 11 -19.45 19.38 -5.33
CA ASN A 11 -18.64 20.09 -6.31
C ASN A 11 -17.12 19.94 -6.12
N LEU A 12 -16.66 19.29 -5.04
CA LEU A 12 -15.25 19.11 -4.72
C LEU A 12 -14.79 17.72 -5.21
N ASN A 13 -13.88 17.71 -6.19
CA ASN A 13 -13.53 16.49 -6.93
C ASN A 13 -12.34 15.74 -6.32
N THR A 14 -11.55 16.39 -5.48
CA THR A 14 -10.36 15.80 -4.85
C THR A 14 -10.32 16.07 -3.36
N LEU A 15 -9.56 15.24 -2.62
CA LEU A 15 -9.29 15.47 -1.20
C LEU A 15 -8.55 16.81 -0.96
N GLU A 16 -7.76 17.26 -1.93
CA GLU A 16 -7.09 18.55 -1.86
C GLU A 16 -8.11 19.69 -1.91
N ASP A 17 -9.06 19.64 -2.85
CA ASP A 17 -10.16 20.62 -2.98
C ASP A 17 -11.01 20.67 -1.71
N ILE A 18 -11.33 19.49 -1.15
CA ILE A 18 -12.09 19.38 0.11
C ILE A 18 -11.33 20.06 1.25
N ARG A 19 -10.03 19.79 1.38
CA ARG A 19 -9.18 20.39 2.42
C ARG A 19 -9.06 21.89 2.27
N GLU A 20 -8.85 22.38 1.05
CA GLU A 20 -8.75 23.81 0.76
C GLU A 20 -10.06 24.52 1.08
N ARG A 21 -11.18 23.98 0.61
CA ARG A 21 -12.50 24.55 0.89
C ARG A 21 -12.86 24.53 2.38
N SER A 22 -12.44 23.50 3.11
CA SER A 22 -12.65 23.40 4.56
C SER A 22 -11.81 24.39 5.37
N LYS A 23 -10.73 24.96 4.80
CA LYS A 23 -9.99 26.07 5.44
C LYS A 23 -10.82 27.37 5.40
N ASP A 24 -11.54 27.58 4.30
CA ASP A 24 -12.34 28.79 4.09
C ASP A 24 -13.74 28.69 4.71
N ASN A 25 -14.28 27.47 4.84
CA ASN A 25 -15.61 27.21 5.38
C ASN A 25 -15.54 26.32 6.63
N SER A 26 -15.53 26.94 7.81
CA SER A 26 -15.47 26.24 9.09
C SER A 26 -16.69 25.34 9.34
N ASN A 27 -17.86 25.69 8.82
CA ASN A 27 -19.07 24.89 8.98
C ASN A 27 -18.97 23.57 8.19
N LEU A 28 -18.43 23.63 6.97
CA LEU A 28 -18.15 22.44 6.18
C LEU A 28 -17.17 21.52 6.92
N LYS A 29 -16.07 22.07 7.47
CA LYS A 29 -15.11 21.32 8.28
C LYS A 29 -15.79 20.58 9.43
N THR A 30 -16.56 21.30 10.27
CA THR A 30 -17.22 20.71 11.44
C THR A 30 -18.24 19.64 11.06
N GLU A 31 -19.02 19.84 9.99
CA GLU A 31 -19.97 18.82 9.55
C GLU A 31 -19.27 17.58 8.96
N LEU A 32 -18.17 17.75 8.23
CA LEU A 32 -17.35 16.63 7.76
C LEU A 32 -16.76 15.82 8.92
N GLU A 33 -16.23 16.49 9.95
CA GLU A 33 -15.74 15.86 11.17
C GLU A 33 -16.84 15.03 11.85
N LYS A 34 -18.04 15.60 12.03
CA LYS A 34 -19.20 14.87 12.59
C LYS A 34 -19.59 13.65 11.76
N CYS A 35 -19.59 13.76 10.43
CA CYS A 35 -19.91 12.64 9.55
C CYS A 35 -18.90 11.49 9.68
N ILE A 36 -17.63 11.80 9.94
CA ILE A 36 -16.56 10.80 10.10
C ILE A 36 -16.62 10.14 11.49
N ILE A 37 -16.98 10.87 12.55
CA ILE A 37 -17.05 10.35 13.93
C ILE A 37 -17.89 9.07 14.01
N THR A 38 -19.08 9.04 13.39
CA THR A 38 -19.95 7.85 13.43
C THR A 38 -19.29 6.63 12.79
N VAL A 39 -18.50 6.82 11.73
CA VAL A 39 -17.75 5.73 11.09
C VAL A 39 -16.58 5.29 11.96
N GLN A 40 -15.89 6.24 12.60
CA GLN A 40 -14.81 5.94 13.55
C GLN A 40 -15.31 5.13 14.74
N GLU A 41 -16.41 5.54 15.37
CA GLU A 41 -17.03 4.81 16.49
C GLU A 41 -17.41 3.38 16.10
N LEU A 42 -18.05 3.20 14.94
CA LEU A 42 -18.39 1.87 14.42
C LEU A 42 -17.16 0.99 14.19
N LEU A 43 -16.07 1.56 13.67
CA LEU A 43 -14.82 0.82 13.44
C LEU A 43 -14.13 0.49 14.78
N CYS A 44 -14.18 1.38 15.76
CA CYS A 44 -13.62 1.15 17.09
C CYS A 44 -14.36 0.00 17.79
N GLU A 45 -15.69 0.08 17.87
CA GLU A 45 -16.53 -0.96 18.50
C GLU A 45 -16.28 -2.35 17.87
N ARG A 46 -16.22 -2.39 16.53
CA ARG A 46 -15.93 -3.64 15.81
C ARG A 46 -14.54 -4.19 16.11
N THR A 47 -13.55 -3.31 16.24
CA THR A 47 -12.17 -3.69 16.51
C THR A 47 -12.01 -4.20 17.94
N GLU A 48 -12.61 -3.51 18.92
CA GLU A 48 -12.57 -3.90 20.34
C GLU A 48 -13.25 -5.24 20.63
N HIS A 49 -14.22 -5.65 19.80
CA HIS A 49 -14.81 -6.99 19.88
C HIS A 49 -13.90 -8.11 19.36
N LEU A 50 -12.83 -7.78 18.63
CA LEU A 50 -11.86 -8.77 18.17
C LEU A 50 -10.94 -9.17 19.34
N ASN A 51 -10.51 -10.43 19.32
CA ASN A 51 -9.55 -10.95 20.27
C ASN A 51 -8.47 -11.75 19.53
N MET A 52 -7.21 -11.54 19.91
CA MET A 52 -6.09 -12.36 19.47
C MET A 52 -5.50 -13.07 20.68
N LYS A 53 -5.55 -14.41 20.70
CA LYS A 53 -5.03 -15.24 21.82
C LYS A 53 -5.59 -14.85 23.21
N ASN A 54 -6.87 -14.46 23.26
CA ASN A 54 -7.59 -13.97 24.45
C ASN A 54 -7.19 -12.55 24.91
N GLU A 55 -6.40 -11.82 24.12
CA GLU A 55 -6.17 -10.39 24.32
C GLU A 55 -7.06 -9.61 23.36
N ALA A 56 -7.83 -8.67 23.91
CA ALA A 56 -8.66 -7.78 23.10
C ALA A 56 -7.78 -6.79 22.34
N PHE A 57 -8.24 -6.37 21.17
CA PHE A 57 -7.56 -5.28 20.46
C PHE A 57 -7.85 -3.95 21.14
N GLU A 58 -6.82 -3.12 21.26
CA GLU A 58 -6.92 -1.74 21.73
C GLU A 58 -7.11 -0.80 20.53
N THR A 59 -7.91 0.24 20.73
CA THR A 59 -8.14 1.31 19.76
C THR A 59 -7.54 2.60 20.31
N GLU A 60 -7.02 3.43 19.42
CA GLU A 60 -6.41 4.71 19.77
C GLU A 60 -7.21 5.85 19.15
N ASN A 61 -7.25 6.98 19.85
CA ASN A 61 -7.89 8.18 19.32
C ASN A 61 -7.07 8.77 18.17
N PRO A 62 -7.72 9.47 17.22
CA PRO A 62 -7.00 10.25 16.22
C PRO A 62 -6.04 11.25 16.87
N ALA A 63 -4.84 11.40 16.30
CA ALA A 63 -3.88 12.39 16.77
C ALA A 63 -4.48 13.80 16.70
N SER A 64 -4.37 14.52 17.82
CA SER A 64 -4.75 15.92 17.93
C SER A 64 -3.81 16.83 17.16
N ASP A 65 -4.28 18.03 16.82
CA ASP A 65 -3.42 19.05 16.20
C ASP A 65 -2.18 19.36 17.06
N LEU A 66 -2.29 19.28 18.39
CA LEU A 66 -1.17 19.48 19.30
C LEU A 66 -0.12 18.38 19.13
N GLU A 67 -0.52 17.10 19.14
CA GLU A 67 0.38 15.96 18.97
C GLU A 67 1.04 15.99 17.58
N ILE A 68 0.29 16.36 16.54
CA ILE A 68 0.83 16.52 15.19
C ILE A 68 1.88 17.63 15.16
N ASN A 69 1.61 18.78 15.79
CA ASN A 69 2.57 19.88 15.85
C ASN A 69 3.81 19.49 16.65
N GLU A 70 3.66 18.85 17.81
CA GLU A 70 4.79 18.37 18.63
C GLU A 70 5.65 17.34 17.87
N MET A 71 5.02 16.43 17.13
CA MET A 71 5.72 15.51 16.24
C MET A 71 6.51 16.28 15.17
N PHE A 72 5.89 17.31 14.58
CA PHE A 72 6.50 18.10 13.51
C PHE A 72 7.68 18.95 14.00
N GLU A 73 7.67 19.44 15.24
CA GLU A 73 8.82 20.13 15.86
C GLU A 73 10.08 19.24 15.89
N ASN A 74 9.92 17.91 16.00
CA ASN A 74 11.06 17.00 15.91
C ASN A 74 11.64 16.91 14.49
N ILE A 75 10.80 17.05 13.46
CA ILE A 75 11.25 17.10 12.06
C ILE A 75 11.97 18.42 11.78
N LEU A 76 11.46 19.53 12.30
CA LEU A 76 12.07 20.86 12.13
C LEU A 76 13.48 20.96 12.73
N ARG A 77 13.82 20.10 13.70
CA ARG A 77 15.19 19.96 14.23
C ARG A 77 16.18 19.38 13.22
N ILE A 78 15.69 18.56 12.30
CA ILE A 78 16.50 18.00 11.21
C ILE A 78 16.61 19.03 10.09
N ASP A 79 15.47 19.61 9.70
CA ASP A 79 15.43 20.64 8.67
C ASP A 79 14.30 21.64 8.94
N PHE A 80 14.67 22.86 9.33
CA PHE A 80 13.73 23.93 9.67
C PHE A 80 13.04 24.54 8.45
N THR A 81 13.45 24.18 7.23
CA THR A 81 12.87 24.72 5.99
C THR A 81 11.61 23.96 5.55
N ILE A 82 11.32 22.81 6.15
CA ILE A 82 10.16 21.99 5.83
C ILE A 82 8.89 22.63 6.40
N THR A 83 7.80 22.55 5.64
CA THR A 83 6.47 22.98 6.08
C THR A 83 5.54 21.79 6.26
N LYS A 84 4.57 21.89 7.19
CA LYS A 84 3.60 20.81 7.48
C LYS A 84 2.71 20.41 6.30
N ASN A 85 2.69 21.22 5.24
CA ASN A 85 1.93 20.94 4.02
C ASN A 85 2.72 20.06 3.03
N GLU A 86 4.04 19.90 3.23
CA GLU A 86 4.90 19.08 2.38
C GLU A 86 4.85 17.63 2.84
N THR A 87 3.90 16.89 2.28
CA THR A 87 3.58 15.51 2.69
C THR A 87 4.03 14.47 1.68
N THR A 88 4.53 14.89 0.50
CA THR A 88 4.96 13.97 -0.56
C THR A 88 6.48 13.80 -0.58
N GLN A 89 6.93 12.60 -0.99
CA GLN A 89 8.36 12.32 -1.13
C GLN A 89 9.06 13.29 -2.10
N GLN A 90 8.37 13.74 -3.17
CA GLN A 90 8.93 14.69 -4.14
C GLN A 90 9.17 16.08 -3.53
N GLN A 91 8.27 16.55 -2.65
CA GLN A 91 8.46 17.79 -1.92
C GLN A 91 9.63 17.64 -0.94
N LEU A 92 9.62 16.58 -0.12
CA LEU A 92 10.62 16.33 0.91
C LEU A 92 12.04 16.14 0.36
N ARG A 93 12.20 15.58 -0.85
CA ARG A 93 13.51 15.42 -1.51
C ARG A 93 14.22 16.73 -1.86
N LYS A 94 13.52 17.86 -1.82
CA LYS A 94 14.13 19.19 -2.05
C LYS A 94 14.93 19.67 -0.84
N HIS A 95 14.67 19.11 0.34
CA HIS A 95 15.25 19.49 1.62
C HIS A 95 16.52 18.69 1.88
N LYS A 96 17.66 19.27 1.50
CA LYS A 96 18.98 18.59 1.56
C LYS A 96 19.33 18.09 2.97
N PRO A 97 19.20 18.88 4.05
CA PRO A 97 19.43 18.38 5.41
C PRO A 97 18.59 17.16 5.78
N LEU A 98 17.31 17.12 5.39
CA LEU A 98 16.47 15.94 5.62
C LEU A 98 16.97 14.72 4.82
N VAL A 99 17.29 14.90 3.55
CA VAL A 99 17.81 13.81 2.70
C VAL A 99 19.12 13.28 3.28
N GLU A 100 20.04 14.15 3.67
CA GLU A 100 21.31 13.77 4.29
C GLU A 100 21.08 13.01 5.61
N PHE A 101 20.12 13.44 6.44
CA PHE A 101 19.77 12.72 7.66
C PHE A 101 19.25 11.31 7.35
N ILE A 102 18.36 11.15 6.38
CA ILE A 102 17.84 9.84 5.98
C ILE A 102 18.97 8.93 5.49
N GLU A 103 19.90 9.45 4.68
CA GLU A 103 21.03 8.68 4.15
C GLU A 103 22.05 8.26 5.22
N THR A 104 22.24 9.09 6.24
CA THR A 104 23.31 8.90 7.24
C THR A 104 22.85 8.25 8.55
N HIS A 105 21.58 8.44 8.93
CA HIS A 105 21.03 7.99 10.22
C HIS A 105 19.92 6.96 10.07
N CYS A 106 19.34 6.81 8.88
CA CYS A 106 18.19 5.93 8.68
C CYS A 106 18.53 4.76 7.77
N GLN A 107 17.69 3.72 7.86
CA GLN A 107 17.64 2.63 6.91
C GLN A 107 16.18 2.38 6.55
N GLU A 108 15.80 2.77 5.34
CA GLU A 108 14.50 2.46 4.74
C GLU A 108 14.55 1.09 4.07
N ARG A 109 13.55 0.27 4.38
CA ARG A 109 13.30 -1.08 3.83
C ARG A 109 11.79 -1.25 3.64
N ALA A 110 11.38 -2.20 2.81
CA ALA A 110 10.00 -2.52 2.48
C ALA A 110 9.14 -2.84 3.71
N TYR A 111 9.75 -3.36 4.78
CA TYR A 111 9.04 -3.74 6.02
C TYR A 111 9.47 -2.95 7.24
N SER A 112 10.44 -2.04 7.12
CA SER A 112 10.91 -1.29 8.28
C SER A 112 11.51 0.05 7.89
N PHE A 113 11.33 1.03 8.77
CA PHE A 113 12.08 2.27 8.76
C PHE A 113 12.85 2.36 10.07
N GLN A 114 14.17 2.26 9.98
CA GLN A 114 15.02 2.19 11.16
C GLN A 114 15.81 3.48 11.29
N ILE A 115 15.94 4.00 12.51
CA ILE A 115 16.72 5.21 12.81
C ILE A 115 17.77 4.84 13.85
N LYS A 116 19.03 5.17 13.58
CA LYS A 116 20.15 4.95 14.49
C LYS A 116 20.97 6.23 14.65
N LYS A 117 21.37 6.52 15.88
CA LYS A 117 22.30 7.62 16.15
C LYS A 117 23.67 7.34 15.50
N CYS A 118 24.38 8.38 15.05
CA CYS A 118 25.69 8.20 14.40
C CYS A 118 26.88 8.21 15.37
N ASN A 119 26.68 8.65 16.63
CA ASN A 119 27.74 8.82 17.65
C ASN A 119 28.90 9.75 17.23
N GLN A 120 28.65 10.64 16.27
CA GLN A 120 29.61 11.67 15.87
C GLN A 120 29.45 12.90 16.75
N THR A 121 30.55 13.44 17.28
CA THR A 121 30.55 14.66 18.11
C THR A 121 30.14 15.92 17.35
N THR A 122 30.26 15.91 16.02
CA THR A 122 29.86 16.99 15.12
C THR A 122 28.40 16.92 14.70
N CYS A 123 27.67 15.84 15.03
CA CYS A 123 26.27 15.71 14.66
C CYS A 123 25.41 16.60 15.56
N SER A 124 24.75 17.59 14.97
CA SER A 124 23.83 18.50 15.68
C SER A 124 22.47 17.86 16.00
N ILE A 125 22.12 16.76 15.33
CA ILE A 125 20.82 16.09 15.45
C ILE A 125 20.85 15.03 16.56
N CYS A 126 21.93 14.25 16.64
CA CYS A 126 22.04 13.17 17.60
C CYS A 126 22.35 13.70 19.01
N TYR A 127 21.40 13.56 19.93
CA TYR A 127 21.72 13.66 21.36
C TYR A 127 22.77 12.63 21.79
N SER A 128 23.52 12.96 22.84
CA SER A 128 24.49 12.06 23.48
C SER A 128 23.91 10.66 23.73
N ILE A 129 24.76 9.66 23.54
CA ILE A 129 24.41 8.26 23.80
C ILE A 129 24.21 8.08 25.31
N ARG A 130 23.04 7.59 25.71
CA ARG A 130 22.67 7.40 27.13
C ARG A 130 23.03 6.02 27.67
N MET A 131 23.63 5.17 26.84
CA MET A 131 24.04 3.80 27.18
C MET A 131 25.55 3.64 27.06
N PRO A 132 26.14 2.58 27.65
CA PRO A 132 27.56 2.28 27.48
C PRO A 132 27.95 2.21 26.00
N ILE A 133 29.09 2.81 25.66
CA ILE A 133 29.55 3.00 24.28
C ILE A 133 29.82 1.67 23.60
N ASP A 134 30.35 0.70 24.33
CA ASP A 134 30.58 -0.67 23.89
C ASP A 134 29.29 -1.37 23.48
N ILE A 135 28.22 -1.23 24.27
CA ILE A 135 26.89 -1.76 23.93
C ILE A 135 26.37 -1.06 22.68
N PHE A 136 26.45 0.27 22.62
CA PHE A 136 25.98 1.03 21.47
C PHE A 136 26.69 0.63 20.15
N GLN A 137 28.00 0.41 20.21
CA GLN A 137 28.80 0.00 19.07
C GLN A 137 28.42 -1.39 18.53
N SER A 138 27.90 -2.27 19.39
CA SER A 138 27.39 -3.59 18.99
C SER A 138 25.98 -3.59 18.39
N LEU A 139 25.27 -2.45 18.44
CA LEU A 139 23.97 -2.32 17.78
C LEU A 139 24.16 -2.16 16.28
N HIS A 140 23.43 -2.95 15.50
CA HIS A 140 23.36 -2.86 14.05
C HIS A 140 21.92 -2.69 13.59
N PHE A 141 21.73 -2.21 12.36
CA PHE A 141 20.42 -2.25 11.72
C PHE A 141 19.94 -3.70 11.57
N LEU A 142 18.63 -3.91 11.64
CA LEU A 142 17.99 -5.19 11.42
C LEU A 142 18.31 -5.68 10.00
N PRO A 143 18.70 -6.95 9.84
CA PRO A 143 19.02 -7.51 8.54
C PRO A 143 17.75 -7.81 7.73
N ASP A 144 17.88 -7.73 6.41
CA ASP A 144 16.86 -8.19 5.47
C ASP A 144 16.81 -9.73 5.43
N PRO A 145 15.67 -10.34 5.03
CA PRO A 145 15.59 -11.78 4.82
C PRO A 145 16.62 -12.25 3.80
N VAL A 146 17.37 -13.30 4.13
CA VAL A 146 18.35 -13.94 3.24
C VAL A 146 18.16 -15.46 3.34
N PRO A 147 18.10 -16.21 2.22
CA PRO A 147 17.98 -17.67 2.26
C PRO A 147 19.14 -18.30 3.03
N SER A 148 18.84 -19.33 3.82
CA SER A 148 19.84 -20.12 4.52
C SER A 148 20.73 -20.84 3.50
N ARG A 149 22.02 -20.94 3.81
CA ARG A 149 22.98 -21.68 2.99
C ARG A 149 22.74 -23.19 3.04
N ASP A 150 22.25 -23.67 4.19
CA ASP A 150 22.06 -25.09 4.45
C ASP A 150 20.69 -25.57 3.92
N ASN A 151 19.68 -24.70 3.98
CA ASN A 151 18.36 -24.96 3.42
C ASN A 151 17.77 -23.71 2.72
N PRO A 152 17.86 -23.62 1.39
CA PRO A 152 17.34 -22.48 0.64
C PRO A 152 15.82 -22.23 0.77
N ASP A 153 15.03 -23.20 1.24
CA ASP A 153 13.60 -23.05 1.50
C ASP A 153 13.29 -22.29 2.80
N HIS A 154 14.32 -22.01 3.60
CA HIS A 154 14.22 -21.24 4.84
C HIS A 154 15.11 -20.01 4.81
N TYR A 155 14.74 -18.99 5.58
CA TYR A 155 15.62 -17.86 5.82
C TYR A 155 16.70 -18.20 6.85
N GLU A 156 17.85 -17.57 6.70
CA GLU A 156 18.94 -17.61 7.64
C GLU A 156 18.53 -17.03 8.99
N SER A 157 19.14 -17.54 10.07
CA SER A 157 18.81 -17.09 11.42
C SER A 157 19.27 -15.66 11.68
N PHE A 158 18.54 -14.95 12.55
CA PHE A 158 18.91 -13.59 12.96
C PHE A 158 20.34 -13.51 13.51
N VAL A 159 20.74 -14.45 14.37
CA VAL A 159 22.09 -14.49 14.98
C VAL A 159 23.18 -14.57 13.91
N ASN A 160 22.92 -15.30 12.82
CA ASN A 160 23.86 -15.42 11.72
C ASN A 160 23.90 -14.19 10.81
N LEU A 161 22.84 -13.37 10.77
CA LEU A 161 22.74 -12.20 9.90
C LEU A 161 23.05 -10.88 10.61
N TYR A 162 22.83 -10.78 11.92
CA TYR A 162 22.95 -9.52 12.65
C TYR A 162 24.35 -8.94 12.54
N GLY A 163 24.45 -7.66 12.18
CA GLY A 163 25.71 -6.97 11.91
C GLY A 163 26.30 -7.17 10.51
N LYS A 164 25.67 -7.98 9.65
CA LYS A 164 26.09 -8.15 8.25
C LYS A 164 25.27 -7.26 7.32
N SER A 165 25.92 -6.81 6.24
CA SER A 165 25.22 -6.10 5.16
C SER A 165 24.29 -7.07 4.43
N THR A 166 23.02 -6.70 4.33
CA THR A 166 21.96 -7.45 3.64
C THR A 166 21.22 -6.52 2.68
N THR A 167 20.41 -7.12 1.79
CA THR A 167 19.65 -6.40 0.77
C THR A 167 18.26 -6.99 0.66
N GLU A 168 17.31 -6.21 0.16
CA GLU A 168 15.90 -6.59 0.04
C GLU A 168 15.60 -7.61 -1.07
N LYS A 169 16.63 -8.11 -1.76
CA LYS A 169 16.50 -9.03 -2.89
C LYS A 169 15.61 -10.25 -2.59
N PHE A 170 15.61 -10.73 -1.35
CA PHE A 170 14.86 -11.91 -0.96
C PHE A 170 13.63 -11.59 -0.08
N CYS A 171 13.18 -10.34 -0.05
CA CYS A 171 11.91 -9.98 0.60
C CYS A 171 10.73 -10.64 -0.16
N PRO A 172 9.83 -11.38 0.51
CA PRO A 172 8.72 -12.09 -0.15
C PRO A 172 7.86 -11.21 -1.07
N SER A 173 7.56 -9.97 -0.65
CA SER A 173 6.75 -9.04 -1.44
C SER A 173 7.43 -8.69 -2.77
N LEU A 174 8.75 -8.49 -2.75
CA LEU A 174 9.56 -8.12 -3.91
C LEU A 174 9.82 -9.32 -4.82
N ILE A 175 10.07 -10.51 -4.26
CA ILE A 175 10.17 -11.76 -5.04
C ILE A 175 8.88 -11.99 -5.82
N SER A 176 7.71 -11.82 -5.16
CA SER A 176 6.42 -12.06 -5.80
C SER A 176 6.16 -11.10 -6.96
N LEU A 177 6.68 -9.87 -6.92
CA LEU A 177 6.55 -8.92 -8.04
C LEU A 177 7.29 -9.40 -9.29
N VAL A 178 8.46 -10.03 -9.12
CA VAL A 178 9.26 -10.58 -10.22
C VAL A 178 8.61 -11.82 -10.82
N SER A 179 7.90 -12.62 -10.01
CA SER A 179 7.19 -13.83 -10.47
C SER A 179 5.74 -13.61 -10.91
N LYS A 180 5.14 -12.43 -10.60
CA LYS A 180 3.76 -12.05 -10.94
C LYS A 180 3.61 -11.29 -12.24
N THR A 181 4.62 -11.26 -13.10
CA THR A 181 4.29 -11.28 -14.52
C THR A 181 3.69 -12.65 -14.84
N GLU A 182 2.45 -12.89 -14.41
CA GLU A 182 1.58 -13.72 -15.23
C GLU A 182 1.68 -13.10 -16.63
N PRO A 183 1.95 -13.89 -17.68
CA PRO A 183 1.82 -13.41 -19.04
C PRO A 183 0.32 -13.26 -19.35
N ALA A 184 -0.41 -12.49 -18.54
CA ALA A 184 -1.63 -11.88 -18.96
C ALA A 184 -1.22 -10.97 -20.13
N PRO A 185 -1.74 -11.21 -21.35
CA PRO A 185 -1.36 -10.39 -22.49
C PRO A 185 -1.71 -8.95 -22.17
N SER A 186 -0.68 -8.13 -21.96
CA SER A 186 -0.84 -6.69 -21.82
C SER A 186 -1.69 -6.22 -23.00
N ASN A 187 -2.79 -5.52 -22.70
CA ASN A 187 -3.77 -4.97 -23.66
C ASN A 187 -4.94 -5.88 -24.06
N ILE A 188 -5.12 -7.11 -23.53
CA ILE A 188 -6.32 -7.94 -23.81
C ILE A 188 -7.39 -7.82 -22.73
N LEU A 189 -7.00 -7.76 -21.45
CA LEU A 189 -7.93 -7.70 -20.31
C LEU A 189 -8.44 -6.27 -20.03
N VAL A 190 -8.99 -5.62 -21.05
CA VAL A 190 -9.61 -4.29 -20.95
C VAL A 190 -11.10 -4.38 -21.28
N SER A 191 -11.92 -3.54 -20.65
CA SER A 191 -13.40 -3.57 -20.82
C SER A 191 -13.83 -3.45 -22.29
N ALA A 192 -13.13 -2.63 -23.09
CA ALA A 192 -13.38 -2.46 -24.52
C ALA A 192 -13.16 -3.73 -25.36
N LYS A 193 -12.48 -4.74 -24.82
CA LYS A 193 -12.18 -6.01 -25.49
C LYS A 193 -13.03 -7.17 -25.02
N ILE A 194 -13.98 -6.93 -24.10
CA ILE A 194 -15.01 -7.91 -23.74
C ILE A 194 -15.94 -8.09 -24.94
N ARG A 195 -16.25 -9.35 -25.26
CA ARG A 195 -17.15 -9.73 -26.36
C ARG A 195 -18.43 -10.38 -25.85
N ASP A 196 -18.33 -11.18 -24.80
CA ASP A 196 -19.47 -11.79 -24.14
C ASP A 196 -19.09 -12.31 -22.74
N TYR A 197 -20.02 -13.01 -22.09
CA TYR A 197 -19.84 -13.67 -20.82
C TYR A 197 -20.31 -15.12 -20.87
N ILE A 198 -19.66 -15.96 -20.07
CA ILE A 198 -20.04 -17.37 -19.91
C ILE A 198 -20.10 -17.75 -18.44
N LYS A 199 -21.12 -18.51 -18.06
CA LYS A 199 -21.25 -19.03 -16.69
C LYS A 199 -20.54 -20.36 -16.58
N CYS A 200 -19.64 -20.50 -15.61
CA CYS A 200 -19.05 -21.80 -15.31
C CYS A 200 -20.09 -22.74 -14.71
N ASN A 201 -20.24 -23.93 -15.31
CA ASN A 201 -21.19 -24.94 -14.84
C ASN A 201 -20.83 -25.48 -13.45
N PHE A 202 -19.54 -25.55 -13.10
CA PHE A 202 -19.10 -26.12 -11.82
C PHE A 202 -19.19 -25.12 -10.65
N CYS A 203 -18.67 -23.90 -10.82
CA CYS A 203 -18.62 -22.92 -9.72
C CYS A 203 -19.70 -21.83 -9.78
N GLY A 204 -20.52 -21.80 -10.83
CA GLY A 204 -21.60 -20.84 -11.02
C GLY A 204 -21.15 -19.39 -11.28
N LYS A 205 -19.84 -19.11 -11.29
CA LYS A 205 -19.30 -17.75 -11.50
C LYS A 205 -19.26 -17.38 -12.98
N MET A 206 -19.55 -16.12 -13.27
CA MET A 206 -19.43 -15.53 -14.62
C MET A 206 -17.96 -15.31 -14.99
N ARG A 207 -17.63 -15.55 -16.25
CA ARG A 207 -16.32 -15.28 -16.86
C ARG A 207 -16.51 -14.39 -18.08
N TYR A 208 -15.59 -13.43 -18.26
CA TYR A 208 -15.57 -12.57 -19.44
C TYR A 208 -14.81 -13.24 -20.58
N LEU A 209 -15.35 -13.12 -21.79
CA LEU A 209 -14.70 -13.54 -23.03
C LEU A 209 -14.04 -12.32 -23.66
N TYR A 210 -12.74 -12.41 -23.91
CA TYR A 210 -11.98 -11.32 -24.51
C TYR A 210 -11.55 -11.68 -25.93
N SER A 211 -11.57 -10.70 -26.83
CA SER A 211 -10.93 -10.83 -28.15
C SER A 211 -10.11 -9.59 -28.46
N GLY A 212 -8.92 -9.82 -29.02
CA GLY A 212 -8.06 -8.75 -29.53
C GLY A 212 -8.67 -8.01 -30.72
N LEU A 213 -9.57 -8.67 -31.46
CA LEU A 213 -10.26 -8.15 -32.62
C LEU A 213 -11.73 -7.86 -32.29
N ARG A 214 -12.36 -7.02 -33.12
CA ARG A 214 -13.82 -6.87 -33.09
C ARG A 214 -14.40 -8.02 -33.90
N LEU A 215 -15.28 -8.81 -33.29
CA LEU A 215 -15.94 -9.91 -33.97
C LEU A 215 -16.89 -9.36 -35.04
N THR A 216 -16.90 -10.00 -36.20
CA THR A 216 -17.89 -9.80 -37.25
C THR A 216 -19.25 -10.36 -36.81
N GLU A 217 -20.33 -10.00 -37.53
CA GLU A 217 -21.66 -10.53 -37.22
C GLU A 217 -21.73 -12.05 -37.30
N GLN A 218 -21.02 -12.67 -38.26
CA GLN A 218 -20.96 -14.11 -38.39
C GLN A 218 -20.21 -14.75 -37.21
N GLU A 219 -19.06 -14.22 -36.82
CA GLU A 219 -18.29 -14.74 -35.68
C GLU A 219 -19.04 -14.56 -34.35
N MET A 220 -19.84 -13.49 -34.21
CA MET A 220 -20.73 -13.32 -33.06
C MET A 220 -21.84 -14.37 -33.05
N GLN A 221 -22.40 -14.75 -34.20
CA GLN A 221 -23.40 -15.82 -34.28
C GLN A 221 -22.79 -17.18 -33.92
N ASP A 222 -21.61 -17.47 -34.47
CA ASP A 222 -20.87 -18.70 -34.18
C ASP A 222 -20.49 -18.78 -32.69
N LEU A 223 -20.08 -17.66 -32.08
CA LEU A 223 -19.82 -17.55 -30.65
C LEU A 223 -21.07 -17.89 -29.84
N ASN A 224 -22.20 -17.23 -30.12
CA ASN A 224 -23.46 -17.47 -29.42
C ASN A 224 -23.92 -18.93 -29.54
N PHE A 225 -23.78 -19.51 -30.73
CA PHE A 225 -24.11 -20.91 -30.95
C PHE A 225 -23.21 -21.84 -30.12
N ALA A 226 -21.91 -21.59 -30.08
CA ALA A 226 -20.97 -22.34 -29.27
C ALA A 226 -21.27 -22.22 -27.77
N LEU A 227 -21.60 -21.02 -27.28
CA LEU A 227 -21.96 -20.79 -25.87
C LEU A 227 -23.25 -21.52 -25.45
N GLN A 228 -24.17 -21.77 -26.38
CA GLN A 228 -25.38 -22.56 -26.14
C GLN A 228 -25.13 -24.07 -26.27
N THR A 229 -24.18 -24.47 -27.11
CA THR A 229 -23.90 -25.87 -27.45
C THR A 229 -22.95 -26.52 -26.44
N TYR A 230 -21.92 -25.80 -26.00
CA TYR A 230 -20.87 -26.34 -25.15
C TYR A 230 -21.03 -25.91 -23.70
N THR A 231 -20.80 -26.86 -22.79
CA THR A 231 -20.76 -26.57 -21.35
C THR A 231 -19.34 -26.21 -20.92
N TYR A 232 -19.18 -25.02 -20.37
CA TYR A 232 -17.89 -24.55 -19.88
C TYR A 232 -17.67 -24.84 -18.40
N SER A 233 -16.46 -25.30 -18.07
CA SER A 233 -15.99 -25.46 -16.71
C SER A 233 -14.65 -24.74 -16.52
N CYS A 234 -14.39 -24.25 -15.32
CA CYS A 234 -13.13 -23.57 -15.02
C CYS A 234 -11.94 -24.46 -15.40
N ARG A 235 -10.96 -23.88 -16.12
CA ARG A 235 -9.74 -24.54 -16.62
C ARG A 235 -9.94 -25.44 -17.86
N SER A 236 -11.15 -25.49 -18.42
CA SER A 236 -11.38 -26.06 -19.75
C SER A 236 -11.20 -24.99 -20.83
N LEU A 237 -10.83 -25.43 -22.05
CA LEU A 237 -10.97 -24.58 -23.23
C LEU A 237 -12.46 -24.29 -23.48
N ILE A 238 -12.73 -23.08 -23.97
CA ILE A 238 -14.10 -22.64 -24.28
C ILE A 238 -14.57 -23.27 -25.58
N PHE A 239 -13.64 -23.46 -26.51
CA PHE A 239 -13.86 -24.13 -27.78
C PHE A 239 -13.00 -25.40 -27.88
N PRO A 240 -13.44 -26.42 -28.63
CA PRO A 240 -12.54 -27.46 -29.14
C PRO A 240 -11.39 -26.84 -29.93
N GLU A 241 -10.22 -27.47 -29.92
CA GLU A 241 -9.01 -26.96 -30.62
C GLU A 241 -9.23 -26.73 -32.13
N ASP A 242 -10.21 -27.42 -32.73
CA ASP A 242 -10.54 -27.32 -34.16
C ASP A 242 -11.66 -26.30 -34.48
N HIS A 243 -12.11 -25.49 -33.52
CA HIS A 243 -13.18 -24.51 -33.77
C HIS A 243 -12.65 -23.27 -34.49
N SER A 244 -13.45 -22.71 -35.40
CA SER A 244 -13.13 -21.48 -36.17
C SER A 244 -12.85 -20.22 -35.32
N LEU A 245 -13.10 -20.29 -34.02
CA LEU A 245 -12.97 -19.19 -33.06
C LEU A 245 -11.93 -19.48 -31.96
N ALA A 246 -11.26 -20.64 -32.03
CA ALA A 246 -10.21 -21.05 -31.09
C ALA A 246 -8.92 -20.24 -31.28
#